data_AF-A0A3A9T8M3-F1
#
_entry.id   AF-A0A3A9T8M3-F1
#
_cell.length_a   1.000
_cell.length_b   1.000
_cell.length_c   1.000
_cell.angle_alpha   90.00
_cell.angle_beta   90.00
_cell.angle_gamma   90.00
#
_symmetry.space_group_name_H-M   'P 1'
#
loop_
_entity.id
_entity.type
_entity.pdbx_description
1 polymer ?
#
loop_
_entity_poly.entity_id
_entity_poly.type
_entity_poly.pdbx_seq_one_letter_code
_entity_poly.pdbx_strand_id
1 'polypeptide(L)'
;MTQAELAKLSGLHRSTIVKVEDPLQSGTTRLSTMYAIITALKINPNRIIYPEMIELNSPKKILMDYVALCSEEELKFINPLIEAFVEAKNT
;
A
#
# COMPACT_ATOMS: atom_id res chain seq x y z
N MET A 1 10.60 15.28 0.37
CA MET A 1 11.29 15.36 -0.92
C MET A 1 10.60 16.40 -1.78
N THR A 2 11.36 17.26 -2.45
CA THR A 2 10.86 18.29 -3.36
C THR A 2 10.67 17.74 -4.78
N GLN A 3 9.89 18.41 -5.62
CA GLN A 3 9.74 18.06 -7.03
C GLN A 3 11.08 18.09 -7.79
N ALA A 4 12.01 18.98 -7.39
CA ALA A 4 13.34 19.07 -8.00
C ALA A 4 14.22 17.87 -7.63
N GLU A 5 14.14 17.42 -6.37
CA GLU A 5 14.82 16.20 -5.92
C GLU A 5 14.26 14.95 -6.60
N LEU A 6 12.93 14.85 -6.72
CA LEU A 6 12.28 13.74 -7.42
C LEU A 6 12.63 13.71 -8.91
N ALA A 7 12.67 14.86 -9.56
CA ALA A 7 13.12 14.99 -10.96
C ALA A 7 14.54 14.45 -11.13
N LYS A 8 15.47 14.84 -10.23
CA LYS A 8 16.85 14.34 -10.25
C LYS A 8 16.93 12.82 -10.05
N LEU A 9 16.14 12.25 -9.12
CA LEU A 9 16.15 10.82 -8.82
C LEU A 9 15.49 9.96 -9.90
N SER A 10 14.45 10.48 -10.57
CA SER A 10 13.70 9.77 -11.62
C SER A 10 14.27 9.98 -13.03
N GLY A 11 15.22 10.89 -13.21
CA GLY A 11 15.74 11.28 -14.53
C GLY A 11 14.73 12.04 -15.38
N LEU A 12 13.67 12.57 -14.77
CA LEU A 12 12.61 13.32 -15.44
C LEU A 12 12.83 14.82 -15.29
N HIS A 13 12.22 15.61 -16.18
CA HIS A 13 12.21 17.06 -16.01
C HIS A 13 11.24 17.47 -14.88
N ARG A 14 11.57 18.53 -14.13
CA ARG A 14 10.70 19.03 -13.03
C ARG A 14 9.27 19.32 -13.50
N SER A 15 9.11 19.91 -14.69
CA SER A 15 7.78 20.17 -15.24
C SER A 15 6.97 18.90 -15.50
N THR A 16 7.62 17.77 -15.81
CA THR A 16 6.94 16.48 -15.93
C THR A 16 6.38 16.03 -14.59
N ILE A 17 7.14 16.19 -13.50
CA ILE A 17 6.67 15.88 -12.15
C ILE A 17 5.45 16.75 -11.79
N VAL A 18 5.54 18.06 -12.00
CA VAL A 18 4.44 19.00 -11.74
C VAL A 18 3.17 18.61 -12.49
N LYS A 19 3.29 18.21 -13.77
CA LYS A 19 2.15 17.78 -14.58
C LYS A 19 1.50 16.49 -14.07
N VAL A 20 2.31 15.52 -13.61
CA VAL A 20 1.82 14.25 -13.07
C VAL A 20 1.09 14.45 -11.75
N GLU A 21 1.51 15.41 -10.94
CA GLU A 21 0.90 15.73 -9.64
C GLU A 21 -0.36 16.59 -9.75
N ASP A 22 -0.61 17.23 -10.90
CA ASP A 22 -1.76 18.12 -11.09
C ASP A 22 -3.05 17.31 -11.27
N PRO A 23 -3.98 17.33 -10.28
CA PRO A 23 -5.22 16.56 -10.34
C PRO A 23 -6.19 17.08 -11.41
N LEU A 24 -5.96 18.28 -11.95
CA LEU A 24 -6.77 18.87 -13.02
C LEU A 24 -6.28 18.47 -14.42
N GLN A 25 -5.10 17.84 -14.54
CA GLN A 25 -4.67 17.30 -15.82
C GLN A 25 -5.36 15.97 -16.14
N SER A 26 -6.34 16.04 -17.04
CA SER A 26 -6.96 14.89 -17.68
C SER A 26 -6.07 14.35 -18.81
N GLY A 27 -4.91 13.80 -18.44
CA GLY A 27 -3.98 13.18 -19.39
C GLY A 27 -3.50 11.82 -18.89
N THR A 28 -3.44 10.83 -19.77
CA THR A 28 -2.86 9.52 -19.43
C THR A 28 -1.34 9.69 -19.26
N THR A 29 -0.86 9.59 -18.03
CA THR A 29 0.59 9.55 -17.78
C THR A 29 1.16 8.27 -18.41
N ARG A 30 2.23 8.41 -19.20
CA ARG A 30 2.87 7.25 -19.83
C ARG A 30 3.41 6.29 -18.76
N LEU A 31 3.29 4.98 -19.01
CA LEU A 31 3.77 3.95 -18.08
C LEU A 31 5.26 4.09 -17.76
N SER A 32 6.08 4.49 -18.73
CA SER A 32 7.52 4.76 -18.52
C SER A 32 7.76 5.88 -17.50
N THR A 33 6.94 6.92 -17.52
CA THR A 33 7.00 8.05 -16.57
C THR A 33 6.56 7.60 -15.19
N MET A 34 5.46 6.83 -15.10
CA MET A 34 5.00 6.25 -13.83
C MET A 34 6.06 5.33 -13.22
N TYR A 35 6.66 4.45 -14.02
CA TYR A 35 7.70 3.53 -13.58
C TYR A 35 8.91 4.26 -12.99
N ALA A 36 9.40 5.32 -13.67
CA ALA A 36 10.53 6.12 -13.19
C ALA A 36 10.22 6.79 -11.83
N ILE A 37 9.01 7.33 -11.67
CA ILE A 37 8.58 7.97 -10.42
C ILE A 37 8.40 6.94 -9.30
N ILE A 38 7.67 5.84 -9.57
CA ILE A 38 7.41 4.78 -8.58
C ILE A 38 8.72 4.17 -8.08
N THR A 39 9.68 3.94 -8.98
CA THR A 39 11.00 3.40 -8.62
C THR A 39 11.81 4.38 -7.78
N ALA A 40 11.85 5.66 -8.17
CA ALA A 40 12.55 6.70 -7.40
C ALA A 40 11.97 6.88 -5.99
N LEU A 41 10.64 6.76 -5.86
CA LEU A 41 9.92 6.87 -4.58
C LEU A 41 9.87 5.56 -3.78
N LYS A 42 10.33 4.44 -4.35
CA LYS A 42 10.19 3.09 -3.79
C LYS A 42 8.75 2.76 -3.39
N ILE A 43 7.78 3.21 -4.18
CA ILE A 43 6.36 2.92 -3.96
C ILE A 43 6.08 1.48 -4.43
N ASN A 44 5.26 0.75 -3.68
CA ASN A 44 4.73 -0.52 -4.16
C ASN A 44 3.82 -0.27 -5.38
N PRO A 45 4.15 -0.78 -6.58
CA PRO A 45 3.39 -0.51 -7.80
C PRO A 45 1.93 -0.95 -7.72
N ASN A 46 1.62 -1.98 -6.94
CA ASN A 46 0.24 -2.45 -6.75
C ASN A 46 -0.65 -1.38 -6.13
N ARG A 47 -0.10 -0.44 -5.35
CA ARG A 47 -0.87 0.68 -4.78
C ARG A 47 -1.33 1.70 -5.84
N ILE A 48 -0.70 1.70 -7.01
CA ILE A 48 -0.99 2.64 -8.10
C ILE A 48 -1.80 1.96 -9.20
N ILE A 49 -1.43 0.72 -9.55
CA ILE A 49 -2.07 -0.04 -10.62
C ILE A 49 -3.36 -0.73 -10.15
N TYR A 50 -3.38 -1.20 -8.90
CA TYR A 50 -4.48 -1.94 -8.29
C TYR A 50 -4.90 -1.27 -6.96
N PRO A 51 -5.43 -0.03 -6.99
CA PRO A 51 -5.80 0.69 -5.77
C PRO A 51 -6.80 -0.09 -4.89
N GLU A 52 -7.63 -0.94 -5.48
CA GLU A 52 -8.54 -1.87 -4.80
C GLU A 52 -7.81 -2.95 -3.97
N MET A 53 -6.56 -3.28 -4.29
CA MET A 53 -5.76 -4.27 -3.55
C MET A 53 -5.10 -3.70 -2.29
N ILE A 54 -5.18 -2.40 -2.04
CA ILE A 54 -4.57 -1.75 -0.86
C ILE A 54 -5.17 -2.30 0.44
N GLU A 55 -6.43 -2.74 0.44
CA GLU A 55 -7.07 -3.36 1.60
C GLU A 55 -6.69 -4.84 1.79
N LEU A 56 -6.28 -5.54 0.74
CA LEU A 56 -6.06 -7.00 0.75
C LEU A 56 -4.80 -7.42 1.53
N ASN A 57 -3.78 -6.55 1.63
CA ASN A 57 -2.51 -6.88 2.30
C ASN A 57 -2.37 -6.33 3.73
N SER A 58 -3.45 -5.84 4.35
CA SER A 58 -3.35 -5.48 5.76
C SER A 58 -3.20 -6.75 6.61
N PRO A 59 -2.28 -6.81 7.60
CA PRO A 59 -2.18 -7.96 8.51
C PRO A 59 -3.53 -8.33 9.14
N LYS A 60 -4.39 -7.33 9.35
CA LYS A 60 -5.78 -7.52 9.81
C LYS A 60 -6.63 -8.29 8.78
N LYS A 61 -6.60 -7.92 7.51
CA LYS A 61 -7.35 -8.60 6.43
C LYS A 61 -6.90 -10.05 6.30
N ILE A 62 -5.59 -10.29 6.28
CA ILE A 62 -5.02 -11.64 6.23
C ILE A 62 -5.50 -12.49 7.41
N LEU A 63 -5.54 -11.92 8.61
CA LEU A 63 -6.05 -12.63 9.79
C LEU A 63 -7.54 -12.93 9.67
N MET A 64 -8.34 -11.98 9.17
CA MET A 64 -9.78 -12.18 8.94
C MET A 64 -10.05 -13.24 7.88
N ASP A 65 -9.22 -13.33 6.83
CA ASP A 65 -9.34 -14.35 5.79
C ASP A 65 -9.07 -15.76 6.37
N TYR A 66 -8.09 -15.91 7.28
CA TYR A 66 -7.88 -17.18 7.99
C TYR A 66 -9.02 -17.51 8.95
N VAL A 67 -9.52 -16.52 9.70
CA VAL A 67 -10.67 -16.70 10.61
C VAL A 67 -11.91 -17.17 9.85
N ALA A 68 -12.13 -16.66 8.64
CA ALA A 68 -13.27 -17.06 7.80
C ALA A 68 -13.24 -18.52 7.35
N LEU A 69 -12.08 -19.18 7.39
CA LEU A 69 -11.90 -20.60 7.04
C LEU A 69 -12.08 -21.54 8.24
N CYS A 70 -12.09 -21.00 9.46
CA CYS A 70 -12.21 -21.77 10.69
C CYS A 70 -13.67 -21.99 11.07
N SER A 71 -13.93 -23.16 11.67
CA SER A 71 -15.18 -23.45 12.37
C SER A 71 -15.23 -22.78 13.75
N GLU A 72 -16.43 -22.66 14.33
CA GLU A 72 -16.60 -22.10 15.68
C GLU A 72 -15.86 -22.89 16.77
N GLU A 73 -15.66 -24.20 16.60
CA GLU A 73 -14.88 -25.00 17.56
C GLU A 73 -13.39 -24.67 17.50
N GLU A 74 -12.84 -24.46 16.29
CA GLU A 74 -11.45 -24.05 16.08
C GLU A 74 -11.22 -22.61 16.57
N LEU A 75 -12.19 -21.71 16.37
CA LEU A 75 -12.13 -20.34 16.88
C LEU A 75 -12.18 -20.30 18.41
N LYS A 76 -13.03 -21.11 19.06
CA LYS A 76 -13.06 -21.24 20.52
C LYS A 76 -11.74 -21.77 21.09
N PHE A 77 -11.05 -22.65 20.36
CA PHE A 77 -9.73 -23.14 20.75
C PHE A 77 -8.66 -22.04 20.68
N ILE A 78 -8.71 -21.17 19.66
CA ILE A 78 -7.71 -20.11 19.43
C ILE A 78 -7.98 -18.84 20.26
N ASN A 79 -9.25 -18.56 20.60
CA ASN A 79 -9.64 -17.33 21.30
C ASN A 79 -8.81 -17.02 22.58
N PRO A 80 -8.53 -17.99 23.47
CA PRO A 80 -7.72 -17.73 24.67
C PRO A 80 -6.28 -17.25 24.37
N LEU A 81 -5.69 -17.69 23.26
CA LEU A 81 -4.35 -17.24 22.85
C LEU A 81 -4.36 -15.77 22.40
N ILE A 82 -5.42 -15.36 21.70
CA ILE A 82 -5.61 -13.97 21.27
C ILE A 82 -5.85 -13.07 22.49
N GLU A 83 -6.69 -13.51 23.43
CA GLU A 83 -6.96 -12.79 24.69
C GLU A 83 -5.67 -12.57 25.49
N ALA A 84 -4.88 -13.63 25.70
CA ALA A 84 -3.60 -13.54 26.41
C ALA A 84 -2.61 -12.59 25.73
N PHE A 85 -2.55 -12.60 24.40
CA PHE A 85 -1.70 -11.67 23.64
C PHE A 85 -2.14 -10.21 23.81
N VAL A 86 -3.45 -9.95 23.78
CA VAL A 86 -4.01 -8.60 23.97
C VAL A 86 -3.74 -8.09 25.38
N GLU A 87 -3.88 -8.94 26.40
CA GLU A 87 -3.60 -8.61 27.79
C GLU A 87 -2.11 -8.30 28.01
N ALA A 88 -1.21 -9.15 27.48
CA ALA A 88 0.24 -8.95 27.58
C ALA A 88 0.72 -7.66 26.88
N LYS A 89 0.06 -7.23 25.82
CA LYS A 89 0.37 -5.96 25.13
C LYS A 89 0.01 -4.72 25.96
N ASN A 90 -1.00 -4.83 26.83
CA ASN A 90 -1.50 -3.72 27.64
C ASN A 90 -0.80 -3.61 29.01
N THR A 91 0.23 -4.43 29.24
CA THR A 91 1.08 -4.44 30.45
C THR A 91 2.46 -3.89 30.10
#